data_AF-A0A7C5U1C1-F1
#
_entry.id   AF-A0A7C5U1C1-F1
#
_cell.length_a   1.000
_cell.length_b   1.000
_cell.length_c   1.000
_cell.angle_alpha   90.00
_cell.angle_beta   90.00
_cell.angle_gamma   90.00
#
_symmetry.space_group_name_H-M   'P 1'
#
loop_
_entity.id
_entity.type
_entity.pdbx_description
1 polymer ?
#
loop_
_entity_poly.entity_id
_entity_poly.type
_entity_poly.pdbx_seq_one_letter_code
_entity_poly.pdbx_strand_id
1 'polypeptide(L)'
;MEKVVTFNLSRVLRKPVTKRHRVAIRLVRELAIRHGKGNIAKISPKINETIKYNNIPKRLMVKLVRKDTVVYVLHPQESLVEEKSNDNKSSS
;
A
#
# COMPACT_ATOMS: atom_id res chain seq x y z
N MET A 1 -16.59 -0.86 -2.11
CA MET A 1 -16.45 -0.36 -0.71
C MET A 1 -15.26 0.57 -0.68
N GLU A 2 -15.43 1.79 -0.14
CA GLU A 2 -14.33 2.74 0.04
C GLU A 2 -14.25 3.19 1.49
N LYS A 3 -13.03 3.27 2.04
CA LYS A 3 -12.79 3.88 3.36
C LYS A 3 -11.36 4.36 3.51
N VAL A 4 -11.17 5.42 4.28
CA VAL A 4 -9.84 5.86 4.73
C VAL A 4 -9.56 5.21 6.07
N VAL A 5 -8.37 4.63 6.22
CA VAL A 5 -7.92 3.97 7.46
C VAL A 5 -6.47 4.32 7.76
N THR A 6 -6.12 4.26 9.03
CA THR A 6 -4.73 4.42 9.47
C THR A 6 -4.14 3.08 9.88
N PHE A 7 -3.06 2.67 9.22
CA PHE A 7 -2.29 1.48 9.55
C PHE A 7 -1.18 1.79 10.55
N ASN A 8 -1.03 0.95 11.57
CA ASN A 8 0.04 1.06 12.54
C ASN A 8 1.23 0.19 12.11
N LEU A 9 2.34 0.81 11.74
CA LEU A 9 3.57 0.17 11.30
C LEU A 9 4.66 0.18 12.39
N SER A 10 4.34 0.59 13.63
CA SER A 10 5.33 0.71 14.72
C SER A 10 6.10 -0.59 14.98
N ARG A 11 5.47 -1.75 14.72
CA ARG A 11 6.13 -3.07 14.86
C ARG A 11 7.24 -3.30 13.83
N VAL A 12 7.20 -2.62 12.68
CA VAL A 12 8.24 -2.69 11.65
C VAL A 12 9.53 -2.04 12.13
N LEU A 13 9.44 -0.98 12.95
CA LEU A 13 10.62 -0.26 13.47
C LEU A 13 11.51 -1.14 14.36
N ARG A 14 10.95 -2.20 14.95
CA ARG A 14 11.71 -3.19 15.74
C ARG A 14 12.55 -4.14 14.88
N LYS A 15 12.38 -4.15 13.55
CA LYS A 15 13.12 -5.01 12.63
C LYS A 15 14.44 -4.35 12.17
N PRO A 16 15.43 -5.14 11.71
CA PRO A 16 16.67 -4.61 11.13
C PRO A 16 16.38 -3.69 9.94
N VAL A 17 17.09 -2.56 9.85
CA VAL A 17 16.87 -1.50 8.83
C VAL A 17 16.79 -2.09 7.43
N THR A 18 17.72 -2.99 7.09
CA THR A 18 17.80 -3.74 5.82
C THR A 18 16.53 -4.46 5.40
N LYS A 19 15.69 -4.85 6.37
CA LYS A 19 14.46 -5.62 6.14
C LYS A 19 13.20 -4.78 6.32
N ARG A 20 13.30 -3.57 6.88
CA ARG A 20 12.15 -2.76 7.30
C ARG A 20 11.19 -2.48 6.14
N HIS A 21 11.70 -2.08 4.98
CA HIS A 21 10.86 -1.76 3.81
C HIS A 21 10.02 -2.97 3.38
N ARG A 22 10.66 -4.13 3.14
CA ARG A 22 9.96 -5.37 2.77
C ARG A 22 8.91 -5.79 3.81
N VAL A 23 9.22 -5.66 5.10
CA VAL A 23 8.28 -5.99 6.18
C VAL A 23 7.13 -5.00 6.25
N ALA A 24 7.35 -3.70 6.03
CA ALA A 24 6.28 -2.71 5.96
C ALA A 24 5.31 -3.00 4.83
N ILE A 25 5.82 -3.26 3.62
CA ILE A 25 4.96 -3.59 2.46
C ILE A 25 4.13 -4.85 2.73
N ARG A 26 4.75 -5.89 3.31
CA ARG A 26 4.03 -7.10 3.70
C ARG A 26 2.92 -6.79 4.72
N LEU A 27 3.22 -6.02 5.76
CA LEU A 27 2.26 -5.66 6.80
C LEU A 27 1.10 -4.83 6.22
N VAL A 28 1.38 -3.90 5.31
CA VAL A 28 0.36 -3.11 4.60
C VAL A 28 -0.57 -4.03 3.80
N ARG A 29 -0.04 -5.03 3.10
CA ARG A 29 -0.88 -6.02 2.38
C ARG A 29 -1.78 -6.80 3.34
N GLU A 30 -1.22 -7.33 4.43
CA GLU A 30 -1.97 -8.09 5.43
C GLU A 30 -3.09 -7.26 6.06
N LEU A 31 -2.80 -6.00 6.40
CA LEU A 31 -3.80 -5.07 6.94
C LEU A 31 -4.86 -4.69 5.91
N ALA A 32 -4.48 -4.50 4.65
CA ALA A 32 -5.42 -4.19 3.57
C ALA A 32 -6.41 -5.34 3.32
N ILE A 33 -5.92 -6.58 3.27
CA ILE A 33 -6.76 -7.79 3.13
C ILE A 33 -7.72 -7.88 4.32
N ARG A 34 -7.19 -7.78 5.55
CA ARG A 34 -7.96 -7.87 6.79
C ARG A 34 -9.05 -6.79 6.89
N HIS A 35 -8.70 -5.54 6.68
CA HIS A 35 -9.62 -4.41 6.84
C HIS A 35 -10.52 -4.20 5.62
N GLY A 36 -10.04 -4.54 4.43
CA GLY A 36 -10.77 -4.44 3.16
C GLY A 36 -11.69 -5.64 2.88
N LYS A 37 -11.59 -6.73 3.66
CA LYS A 37 -12.36 -7.98 3.47
C LYS A 37 -12.22 -8.55 2.05
N GLY A 38 -11.05 -8.46 1.44
CA GLY A 38 -10.74 -9.06 0.13
C GLY A 38 -9.68 -10.15 0.23
N ASN A 39 -9.36 -10.78 -0.89
CA ASN A 39 -8.39 -11.88 -0.94
C ASN A 39 -7.01 -11.42 -1.44
N ILE A 40 -6.99 -10.40 -2.28
CA ILE A 40 -5.78 -9.89 -2.94
C ILE A 40 -5.63 -8.41 -2.64
N ALA A 41 -4.42 -7.95 -2.33
CA ALA A 41 -4.11 -6.53 -2.14
C ALA A 41 -3.16 -5.99 -3.22
N LYS A 42 -3.57 -4.94 -3.91
CA LYS A 42 -2.74 -4.15 -4.83
C LYS A 42 -2.36 -2.84 -4.16
N ILE A 43 -1.06 -2.54 -4.09
CA ILE A 43 -0.54 -1.34 -3.45
C ILE A 43 -0.14 -0.34 -4.53
N SER A 44 -0.63 0.90 -4.42
CA SER A 44 -0.26 2.00 -5.31
C SER A 44 1.24 2.32 -5.21
N PRO A 45 1.93 2.66 -6.32
CA PRO A 45 3.31 3.11 -6.31
C PRO A 45 3.57 4.25 -5.32
N LYS A 46 2.63 5.21 -5.16
CA LYS A 46 2.78 6.32 -4.21
C LYS A 46 2.88 5.87 -2.76
N ILE A 47 2.19 4.79 -2.39
CA ILE A 47 2.32 4.19 -1.05
C ILE A 47 3.71 3.56 -0.89
N ASN A 48 4.23 2.93 -1.94
CA ASN A 48 5.57 2.38 -1.93
C ASN A 48 6.63 3.48 -1.76
N GLU A 49 6.47 4.61 -2.46
CA GLU A 49 7.32 5.79 -2.34
C GLU A 49 7.23 6.46 -0.96
N THR A 50 6.06 6.40 -0.32
CA THR A 50 5.88 6.90 1.05
C THR A 50 6.64 6.04 2.06
N ILE A 51 6.72 4.73 1.82
CA ILE A 51 7.44 3.77 2.68
C ILE A 51 8.89 3.68 2.21
N LYS A 52 9.70 4.71 2.51
CA LYS A 52 11.14 4.68 2.16
C LYS A 52 11.92 3.82 3.14
N TYR A 53 13.01 3.22 2.64
CA TYR A 53 13.91 2.36 3.41
C TYR A 53 14.41 3.00 4.73
N ASN A 54 14.78 4.28 4.68
CA ASN A 54 15.28 5.02 5.85
C ASN A 54 14.19 5.74 6.67
N ASN A 55 12.95 5.82 6.17
CA ASN A 55 11.91 6.61 6.82
C ASN A 55 10.55 5.89 6.74
N ILE A 56 10.37 4.89 7.59
CA ILE A 56 9.09 4.19 7.72
C ILE A 56 8.22 4.92 8.73
N PRO A 57 7.04 5.42 8.32
CA PRO A 57 6.15 6.12 9.23
C PRO A 57 5.58 5.14 10.28
N LYS A 58 5.44 5.59 11.54
CA LYS A 58 4.77 4.80 12.60
C LYS A 58 3.30 4.52 12.28
N ARG A 59 2.65 5.50 11.65
CA ARG A 59 1.25 5.47 11.23
C ARG A 59 1.17 5.87 9.77
N LEU A 60 0.51 5.06 8.95
CA LEU A 60 0.32 5.31 7.53
C LEU A 60 -1.17 5.44 7.24
N MET A 61 -1.60 6.61 6.79
CA MET A 61 -2.98 6.82 6.37
C MET A 61 -3.13 6.38 4.91
N VAL A 62 -4.12 5.55 4.62
CA VAL A 62 -4.37 5.00 3.29
C VAL A 62 -5.86 5.02 2.97
N LYS A 63 -6.18 5.14 1.68
CA LYS A 63 -7.53 4.89 1.17
C LYS A 63 -7.59 3.43 0.70
N LEU A 64 -8.53 2.67 1.24
CA LEU A 64 -8.83 1.31 0.79
C LEU A 64 -10.03 1.35 -0.13
N VAL A 65 -9.88 0.81 -1.33
CA VAL A 65 -10.98 0.62 -2.28
C VAL A 65 -11.08 -0.86 -2.62
N ARG A 66 -12.23 -1.47 -2.35
CA ARG A 66 -12.51 -2.85 -2.72
C ARG A 66 -13.33 -2.88 -4.01
N LYS A 67 -12.80 -3.57 -5.02
CA LYS A 67 -13.47 -3.97 -6.27
C LYS A 67 -13.44 -5.50 -6.32
N ASP A 68 -14.60 -6.14 -6.24
CA ASP A 68 -14.77 -7.60 -6.15
C ASP A 68 -13.96 -8.27 -5.02
N THR A 69 -12.92 -9.03 -5.37
CA THR A 69 -12.01 -9.74 -4.47
C THR A 69 -10.71 -8.99 -4.21
N VAL A 70 -10.48 -7.88 -4.92
CA VAL A 70 -9.24 -7.11 -4.89
C VAL A 70 -9.40 -5.85 -4.04
N VAL A 71 -8.46 -5.63 -3.12
CA VAL A 71 -8.33 -4.43 -2.30
C VAL A 71 -7.19 -3.59 -2.85
N TYR A 72 -7.50 -2.36 -3.25
CA TYR A 72 -6.54 -1.37 -3.68
C TYR A 72 -6.17 -0.49 -2.49
N VAL A 73 -4.87 -0.34 -2.25
CA VAL A 73 -4.30 0.52 -1.21
C VAL A 73 -3.73 1.75 -1.89
N LEU A 74 -4.41 2.88 -1.74
CA LEU A 74 -4.08 4.14 -2.37
C LEU A 74 -3.63 5.18 -1.34
N HIS A 75 -2.96 6.21 -1.83
CA HIS A 75 -2.74 7.43 -1.05
C HIS A 75 -4.10 8.08 -0.71
N PRO A 76 -4.27 8.75 0.46
CA PRO A 76 -5.57 9.32 0.85
C PRO A 76 -6.15 10.33 -0.14
N GLN A 77 -5.27 11.04 -0.87
CA GLN A 77 -5.65 12.01 -1.89
C GLN A 77 -5.79 11.39 -3.30
N GLU A 78 -5.55 10.09 -3.44
CA GLU A 78 -5.62 9.39 -4.71
C GLU A 78 -6.99 8.72 -4.87
N SER A 79 -7.59 8.90 -6.04
CA SER A 79 -8.76 8.15 -6.48
C SER A 79 -8.32 6.98 -7.35
N LEU A 80 -9.10 5.90 -7.39
CA LEU A 80 -8.92 4.89 -8.43
C LEU A 80 -9.25 5.55 -9.77
N VAL A 81 -8.23 6.12 -10.41
CA VAL A 81 -8.29 6.38 -11.85
C VAL A 81 -8.04 5.03 -12.49
N GLU A 82 -9.00 4.52 -13.25
CA GLU A 82 -8.75 3.40 -14.16
C GLU A 82 -7.76 3.89 -15.22
N GLU A 83 -6.46 3.88 -14.88
CA GLU A 83 -5.41 4.00 -15.87
C GLU A 83 -5.55 2.79 -16.79
N LYS A 84 -6.15 3.02 -17.97
CA LYS A 84 -5.85 2.25 -19.16
C LYS A 84 -4.34 2.18 -19.23
N SER A 85 -3.79 0.99 -18.99
CA SER A 85 -2.37 0.71 -19.19
C SER A 85 -2.01 1.13 -20.61
N ASN A 86 -1.39 2.31 -20.76
CA ASN A 86 -0.65 2.59 -21.97
C ASN A 86 0.67 1.82 -21.82
N ASP A 87 0.71 0.71 -22.52
CA ASP A 87 1.92 0.09 -23.01
C ASP A 87 2.85 1.19 -23.54
N ASN A 88 4.00 1.37 -22.92
CA ASN A 88 5.18 1.91 -23.59
C ASN A 88 6.42 1.49 -22.80
N LYS A 89 6.84 0.26 -23.10
CA LYS A 89 8.22 -0.18 -22.96
C LYS A 89 9.02 0.54 -24.06
N SER A 90 9.45 1.77 -23.81
CA SER A 90 10.44 2.43 -24.66
C SER A 90 11.83 1.89 -24.31
N SER A 91 12.43 1.31 -25.35
CA SER A 91 13.77 0.78 -25.49
C SER A 91 14.85 1.77 -25.06
N SER A 92 15.92 1.25 -24.44
CA SER A 92 17.32 1.70 -24.62
C SER A 92 18.25 0.57 -24.21
#